data_AF-A0A2E3PGM3-F1
#
_entry.id   AF-A0A2E3PGM3-F1
#
_cell.length_a   1.000
_cell.length_b   1.000
_cell.length_c   1.000
_cell.angle_alpha   90.00
_cell.angle_beta   90.00
_cell.angle_gamma   90.00
#
_symmetry.space_group_name_H-M   'P 1'
#
loop_
_entity.id
_entity.type
_entity.pdbx_description
1 polymer ?
#
loop_
_entity_poly.entity_id
_entity_poly.type
_entity_poly.pdbx_seq_one_letter_code
_entity_poly.pdbx_strand_id
1 'polypeptide(L)'
;MRDDAPANRDEQIAKDGTLPSPRPTKPEAQAHGRKVIDGGFLVLCALTLAAALAVGLTRGWDRVAVLGTDGLAFVVVLMPKILCGVFVASALPVLLPREKVAGWVGPDSGTRGLFYAAIAGAVIPGGPMMTFPLAAGLLAAGADLAAALTCVTAWSLYGLNRTLIWELSFLNADLVGLRVLLCLPLPILLGLAVRRLA
;
A
#
# COMPACT_ATOMS: atom_id res chain seq x y z
N MET A 1 -52.23 13.82 42.46
CA MET A 1 -50.94 14.05 41.78
C MET A 1 -50.55 12.70 41.20
N ARG A 2 -50.53 12.58 39.87
CA ARG A 2 -50.48 11.30 39.13
C ARG A 2 -49.07 10.69 39.22
N ASP A 3 -49.01 9.41 39.56
CA ASP A 3 -47.86 8.53 39.37
C ASP A 3 -47.69 8.25 37.87
N ASP A 4 -46.68 8.84 37.24
CA ASP A 4 -46.24 8.46 35.90
C ASP A 4 -45.03 7.52 36.04
N ALA A 5 -45.31 6.23 36.26
CA ALA A 5 -44.32 5.18 36.17
C ALA A 5 -43.79 5.07 34.73
N PRO A 6 -42.47 4.89 34.49
CA PRO A 6 -41.95 4.76 33.13
C PRO A 6 -42.47 3.45 32.53
N ALA A 7 -43.31 3.57 31.50
CA ALA A 7 -43.79 2.45 30.71
C ALA A 7 -42.60 1.63 30.21
N ASN A 8 -42.67 0.34 30.54
CA ASN A 8 -41.66 -0.68 30.34
C ASN A 8 -41.24 -0.78 28.87
N ARG A 9 -40.04 -0.29 28.56
CA ARG A 9 -39.42 -0.32 27.22
C ARG A 9 -39.33 -1.74 26.66
N ASP A 10 -39.24 -2.74 27.53
CA ASP A 10 -39.15 -4.15 27.17
C ASP A 10 -40.51 -4.73 26.73
N GLU A 11 -41.63 -4.19 27.23
CA GLU A 11 -42.98 -4.55 26.77
C GLU A 11 -43.28 -4.01 25.36
N GLN A 12 -42.70 -2.86 25.01
CA GLN A 12 -42.82 -2.29 23.67
C GLN A 12 -42.03 -3.11 22.64
N ILE A 13 -40.85 -3.60 23.00
CA ILE A 13 -40.03 -4.47 22.13
C ILE A 13 -40.70 -5.84 21.92
N ALA A 14 -41.36 -6.38 22.95
CA ALA A 14 -42.08 -7.65 22.85
C ALA A 14 -43.34 -7.58 21.99
N LYS A 15 -44.00 -6.42 21.94
CA LYS A 15 -45.21 -6.22 21.10
C LYS A 15 -44.90 -5.99 19.62
N ASP A 16 -43.73 -5.42 19.29
CA ASP A 16 -43.43 -5.02 17.91
C ASP A 16 -42.83 -6.12 17.04
N GLY A 17 -42.51 -7.30 17.58
CA GLY A 17 -42.18 -8.53 16.82
C GLY A 17 -41.04 -8.43 15.79
N THR A 18 -40.37 -7.28 15.70
CA THR A 18 -39.46 -6.94 14.62
C THR A 18 -38.07 -6.83 15.23
N LEU A 19 -37.34 -7.93 15.21
CA LEU A 19 -35.90 -7.89 15.43
C LEU A 19 -35.31 -6.92 14.38
N PRO A 20 -34.45 -5.95 14.76
CA PRO A 20 -33.79 -5.10 13.79
C PRO A 20 -33.08 -5.99 12.77
N SER A 21 -33.44 -5.86 11.50
CA SER A 21 -32.77 -6.61 10.45
C SER A 21 -31.27 -6.28 10.49
N PRO A 22 -30.37 -7.27 10.38
CA PRO A 22 -28.95 -7.01 10.29
C PRO A 22 -28.72 -6.03 9.15
N ARG A 23 -28.27 -4.81 9.47
CA ARG A 23 -27.92 -3.82 8.44
C ARG A 23 -26.92 -4.50 7.50
N PRO A 24 -27.20 -4.62 6.20
CA PRO A 24 -26.19 -5.09 5.27
C PRO A 24 -25.07 -4.05 5.27
N THR A 25 -23.97 -4.34 5.97
CA THR A 25 -22.72 -3.60 5.81
C THR A 25 -22.19 -3.96 4.42
N LYS A 26 -22.61 -3.19 3.41
CA LYS A 26 -21.91 -3.21 2.12
C LYS A 26 -20.45 -2.90 2.42
N PRO A 27 -19.50 -3.78 2.07
CA PRO A 27 -18.13 -3.35 1.89
C PRO A 27 -18.19 -2.46 0.65
N GLU A 28 -18.42 -1.16 0.85
CA GLU A 28 -18.18 -0.16 -0.18
C GLU A 28 -16.67 -0.11 -0.37
N ALA A 29 -16.16 -1.06 -1.16
CA ALA A 29 -14.88 -0.93 -1.81
C ALA A 29 -15.02 0.31 -2.69
N GLN A 30 -14.60 1.46 -2.16
CA GLN A 30 -14.54 2.73 -2.87
C GLN A 30 -13.61 2.55 -4.07
N ALA A 31 -14.20 2.18 -5.20
CA ALA A 31 -13.57 2.21 -6.50
C ALA A 31 -13.34 3.67 -6.86
N HIS A 32 -12.26 4.25 -6.34
CA HIS A 32 -11.77 5.55 -6.76
C HIS A 32 -11.56 5.48 -8.27
N GLY A 33 -12.35 6.25 -9.02
CA GLY A 33 -12.22 6.35 -10.47
C GLY A 33 -10.79 6.77 -10.81
N ARG A 34 -9.99 5.82 -11.27
CA ARG A 34 -8.60 6.06 -11.69
C ARG A 34 -8.63 7.00 -12.88
N LYS A 35 -8.26 8.27 -12.67
CA LYS A 35 -7.99 9.18 -13.79
C LYS A 35 -6.72 8.70 -14.48
N VAL A 36 -6.83 8.38 -15.77
CA VAL A 36 -5.71 7.92 -16.60
C VAL A 36 -4.68 9.04 -16.79
N ILE A 37 -5.14 10.30 -16.72
CA ILE A 37 -4.30 11.50 -16.75
C ILE A 37 -4.47 12.22 -15.42
N ASP A 38 -3.44 12.15 -14.58
CA ASP A 38 -3.34 12.89 -13.33
C ASP A 38 -2.31 14.02 -13.43
N GLY A 39 -2.27 14.89 -12.42
CA GLY A 39 -1.30 16.00 -12.39
C GLY A 39 0.15 15.51 -12.45
N GLY A 40 0.43 14.35 -11.85
CA GLY A 40 1.75 13.71 -11.91
C GLY A 40 2.15 13.33 -13.33
N PHE A 41 1.26 12.67 -14.07
CA PHE A 41 1.47 12.31 -15.48
C PHE A 41 1.75 13.54 -16.34
N LEU A 42 0.99 14.63 -16.16
CA LEU A 42 1.20 15.86 -16.91
C LEU A 42 2.57 16.49 -16.64
N VAL A 43 3.02 16.51 -15.38
CA VAL A 43 4.36 17.01 -15.02
C VAL A 43 5.46 16.14 -15.64
N LEU A 44 5.31 14.81 -15.59
CA LEU A 44 6.23 13.87 -16.22
C LEU A 44 6.31 14.07 -17.75
N CYS A 45 5.17 14.25 -18.42
CA CYS A 45 5.13 14.56 -19.84
C CYS A 45 5.84 15.88 -20.16
N ALA A 46 5.57 16.94 -19.39
CA ALA A 46 6.21 18.24 -19.60
C ALA A 46 7.73 18.16 -19.45
N LEU A 47 8.23 17.48 -18.41
CA LEU A 47 9.67 17.29 -18.20
C LEU A 47 10.30 16.45 -19.32
N THR A 48 9.62 15.39 -19.76
CA THR A 48 10.10 14.53 -20.85
C THR A 48 10.20 15.31 -22.16
N LEU A 49 9.19 16.10 -22.50
CA LEU A 49 9.19 16.96 -23.69
C LEU A 49 10.28 18.03 -23.61
N ALA A 50 10.46 18.66 -22.44
CA ALA A 50 11.53 19.64 -22.23
C ALA A 50 12.91 19.01 -22.39
N ALA A 51 13.14 17.82 -21.84
CA ALA A 51 14.39 17.08 -22.00
C ALA A 51 14.63 16.67 -23.45
N ALA A 52 13.61 16.15 -24.15
CA ALA A 52 13.70 15.80 -25.56
C ALA A 52 14.03 17.02 -26.43
N LEU A 53 13.39 18.16 -26.18
CA LEU A 53 13.68 19.42 -26.88
C LEU A 53 15.10 19.89 -26.61
N ALA A 54 15.54 19.90 -25.34
CA ALA A 54 16.89 20.30 -24.98
C ALA A 54 17.95 19.41 -25.66
N VAL A 55 17.75 18.10 -25.70
CA VAL A 55 18.64 17.16 -26.39
C VAL A 55 18.59 17.38 -27.91
N GLY A 56 17.40 17.54 -28.49
CA GLY A 56 17.24 17.81 -29.92
C GLY A 56 17.98 19.07 -30.37
N LEU A 57 17.90 20.14 -29.59
CA LEU A 57 18.55 21.42 -29.88
C LEU A 57 20.06 21.41 -29.62
N THR A 58 20.54 20.67 -28.62
CA THR A 58 21.98 20.70 -28.23
C THR A 58 22.81 19.57 -28.81
N ARG A 59 22.20 18.40 -29.08
CA ARG A 59 22.88 17.16 -29.49
C ARG A 59 22.32 16.55 -30.77
N GLY A 60 21.26 17.13 -31.34
CA GLY A 60 20.61 16.67 -32.57
C GLY A 60 19.44 15.70 -32.33
N TRP A 61 18.51 15.69 -33.28
CA TRP A 61 17.27 14.91 -33.21
C TRP A 61 17.50 13.40 -33.33
N ASP A 62 18.58 12.96 -33.99
CA ASP A 62 18.94 11.54 -34.09
C ASP A 62 19.16 10.92 -32.71
N ARG A 63 19.75 11.67 -31.78
CA ARG A 63 19.94 11.24 -30.39
C ARG A 63 18.61 11.09 -29.65
N VAL A 64 17.64 11.97 -29.92
CA VAL A 64 16.30 11.88 -29.35
C VAL A 64 15.60 10.61 -29.83
N ALA A 65 15.72 10.29 -31.13
CA ALA A 65 15.16 9.08 -31.70
C ALA A 65 15.74 7.81 -31.05
N VAL A 66 17.06 7.73 -30.91
CA VAL A 66 17.74 6.60 -30.24
C VAL A 66 17.29 6.45 -28.79
N LEU A 67 17.26 7.55 -28.02
CA LEU A 67 16.79 7.53 -26.63
C LEU A 67 15.31 7.09 -26.54
N GLY A 68 14.49 7.51 -27.49
CA GLY A 68 13.08 7.11 -27.59
C GLY A 68 12.92 5.62 -27.87
N THR A 69 13.68 5.07 -28.81
CA THR A 69 13.62 3.63 -29.15
C THR A 69 14.13 2.75 -28.02
N ASP A 70 15.23 3.13 -27.35
CA ASP A 70 15.77 2.39 -26.22
C ASP A 70 14.80 2.41 -25.03
N GLY A 71 14.20 3.57 -24.77
CA GLY A 71 13.15 3.72 -23.76
C GLY A 71 11.94 2.83 -24.05
N LEU A 72 11.48 2.78 -25.30
CA LEU A 72 10.35 1.94 -25.69
C LEU A 72 10.67 0.44 -25.57
N ALA A 73 11.87 0.03 -25.97
CA ALA A 73 12.34 -1.35 -25.80
C ALA A 73 12.36 -1.75 -24.32
N PHE A 74 12.82 -0.86 -23.44
CA PHE A 74 12.79 -1.08 -22.00
C PHE A 74 11.37 -1.26 -21.46
N VAL A 75 10.41 -0.44 -21.92
CA VAL A 75 8.99 -0.56 -21.56
C VAL A 75 8.44 -1.94 -21.94
N VAL A 76 8.74 -2.45 -23.14
CA VAL A 76 8.31 -3.78 -23.59
C VAL A 76 8.85 -4.89 -22.68
N VAL A 77 10.10 -4.80 -22.24
CA VAL A 77 10.72 -5.77 -21.32
C VAL A 77 10.15 -5.68 -19.90
N LEU A 78 9.73 -4.49 -19.48
CA LEU A 78 9.22 -4.22 -18.14
C LEU A 78 7.72 -4.55 -17.99
N MET A 79 6.92 -4.34 -19.05
CA MET A 79 5.47 -4.50 -19.06
C MET A 79 4.98 -5.85 -18.49
N PRO A 80 5.52 -7.01 -18.91
CA PRO A 80 5.09 -8.30 -18.38
C PRO A 80 5.29 -8.42 -16.88
N LYS A 81 6.41 -7.89 -16.35
CA LYS A 81 6.70 -7.92 -14.91
C LYS A 81 5.69 -7.10 -14.11
N ILE A 82 5.31 -5.92 -14.64
CA ILE A 82 4.29 -5.06 -14.02
C ILE A 82 2.93 -5.78 -14.03
N LEU A 83 2.54 -6.39 -15.14
CA LEU A 83 1.26 -7.11 -15.24
C LEU A 83 1.17 -8.27 -14.23
N CYS A 84 2.22 -9.08 -14.10
CA CYS A 84 2.28 -10.13 -13.08
C CYS A 84 2.17 -9.57 -11.66
N GLY A 85 2.89 -8.49 -11.34
CA GLY A 85 2.83 -7.86 -10.02
C GLY A 85 1.44 -7.32 -9.68
N VAL A 86 0.77 -6.65 -10.62
CA VAL A 86 -0.60 -6.15 -10.46
C VAL A 86 -1.59 -7.31 -10.26
N PHE A 87 -1.46 -8.39 -11.03
CA PHE A 87 -2.31 -9.57 -10.88
C PHE A 87 -2.18 -10.18 -9.48
N VAL A 88 -0.96 -10.45 -9.02
CA VAL A 88 -0.69 -10.98 -7.67
C VAL A 88 -1.29 -10.07 -6.60
N ALA A 89 -1.08 -8.76 -6.70
CA ALA A 89 -1.64 -7.80 -5.74
C ALA A 89 -3.18 -7.81 -5.71
N SER A 90 -3.83 -7.97 -6.87
CA SER A 90 -5.29 -8.06 -6.96
C SER A 90 -5.86 -9.39 -6.46
N ALA A 91 -5.11 -10.48 -6.63
CA ALA A 91 -5.52 -11.82 -6.20
C ALA A 91 -5.33 -12.03 -4.70
N LEU A 92 -4.34 -11.37 -4.09
CA LEU A 92 -3.94 -11.64 -2.71
C LEU A 92 -5.07 -11.50 -1.67
N PRO A 93 -5.93 -10.46 -1.70
CA PRO A 93 -7.05 -10.33 -0.76
C PRO A 93 -8.10 -11.43 -0.89
N VAL A 94 -8.17 -12.10 -2.05
CA VAL A 94 -9.06 -13.24 -2.30
C VAL A 94 -8.44 -14.54 -1.79
N LEU A 95 -7.12 -14.68 -1.90
CA LEU A 95 -6.39 -15.88 -1.47
C LEU A 95 -6.09 -15.91 0.03
N LEU A 96 -6.01 -14.77 0.70
CA LEU A 96 -5.67 -14.70 2.13
C LEU A 96 -6.90 -14.93 3.01
N PRO A 97 -6.89 -15.94 3.91
CA PRO A 97 -7.96 -16.14 4.88
C PRO A 97 -8.02 -14.93 5.82
N ARG A 98 -9.17 -14.26 5.86
CA ARG A 98 -9.38 -13.06 6.69
C ARG A 98 -9.05 -13.32 8.16
N GLU A 99 -9.34 -14.51 8.68
CA GLU A 99 -9.05 -14.87 10.07
C GLU A 99 -7.54 -14.90 10.36
N LYS A 100 -6.72 -15.37 9.40
CA LYS A 100 -5.26 -15.40 9.54
C LYS A 100 -4.65 -14.01 9.47
N VAL A 101 -5.15 -13.17 8.55
CA VAL A 101 -4.69 -11.77 8.42
C VAL A 101 -5.02 -11.00 9.69
N ALA A 102 -6.26 -11.10 10.19
CA ALA A 102 -6.65 -10.47 11.45
C ALA A 102 -5.85 -10.99 12.65
N GLY A 103 -5.57 -12.31 12.71
CA GLY A 103 -4.76 -12.88 13.78
C GLY A 103 -3.29 -12.44 13.78
N TRP A 104 -2.70 -12.19 12.60
CA TRP A 104 -1.28 -11.83 12.50
C TRP A 104 -1.04 -10.32 12.51
N VAL A 105 -1.92 -9.53 11.90
CA VAL A 105 -1.74 -8.09 11.68
C VAL A 105 -3.01 -7.27 11.96
N GLY A 106 -4.04 -7.85 12.57
CA GLY A 106 -5.23 -7.14 13.01
C GLY A 106 -5.03 -6.32 14.30
N PRO A 107 -6.06 -5.63 14.79
CA PRO A 107 -5.97 -4.73 15.95
C PRO A 107 -5.43 -5.42 17.22
N ASP A 108 -5.86 -6.67 17.44
CA ASP A 108 -5.48 -7.47 18.61
C ASP A 108 -4.10 -8.14 18.49
N SER A 109 -3.40 -7.99 17.35
CA SER A 109 -2.09 -8.63 17.10
C SER A 109 -0.95 -8.11 17.99
N GLY A 110 -1.17 -7.00 18.71
CA GLY A 110 -0.16 -6.38 19.56
C GLY A 110 1.14 -6.07 18.80
N THR A 111 2.25 -5.89 19.51
CA THR A 111 3.54 -5.52 18.88
C THR A 111 4.08 -6.58 17.91
N ARG A 112 3.66 -7.84 18.06
CA ARG A 112 4.01 -8.95 17.16
C ARG A 112 3.50 -8.69 15.75
N GLY A 113 2.30 -8.12 15.59
CA GLY A 113 1.78 -7.79 14.27
C GLY A 113 2.57 -6.71 13.55
N LEU A 114 3.11 -5.73 14.27
CA LEU A 114 3.99 -4.72 13.67
C LEU A 114 5.30 -5.34 13.16
N PHE A 115 5.86 -6.30 13.90
CA PHE A 115 7.04 -7.03 13.46
C PHE A 115 6.78 -7.84 12.18
N TYR A 116 5.68 -8.60 12.12
CA TYR A 116 5.30 -9.33 10.91
C TYR A 116 5.01 -8.39 9.73
N ALA A 117 4.35 -7.26 9.97
CA ALA A 117 4.12 -6.25 8.96
C ALA A 117 5.44 -5.65 8.43
N ALA A 118 6.41 -5.39 9.29
CA ALA A 118 7.72 -4.88 8.90
C ALA A 118 8.49 -5.89 8.02
N ILE A 119 8.46 -7.18 8.38
CA ILE A 119 9.05 -8.25 7.56
C ILE A 119 8.34 -8.33 6.21
N ALA A 120 7.00 -8.33 6.20
CA ALA A 120 6.23 -8.36 4.97
C ALA A 120 6.61 -7.19 4.05
N GLY A 121 6.69 -5.97 4.60
CA GLY A 121 7.14 -4.77 3.89
C GLY A 121 8.53 -4.94 3.27
N ALA A 122 9.48 -5.47 4.03
CA ALA A 122 10.84 -5.71 3.54
C ALA A 122 10.86 -6.69 2.36
N VAL A 123 10.06 -7.75 2.41
CA VAL A 123 10.07 -8.83 1.42
C VAL A 123 9.29 -8.50 0.16
N ILE A 124 8.26 -7.64 0.25
CA ILE A 124 7.41 -7.28 -0.91
C ILE A 124 8.29 -6.79 -2.07
N PRO A 125 8.36 -7.55 -3.18
CA PRO A 125 9.01 -7.09 -4.37
C PRO A 125 8.07 -6.12 -5.11
N GLY A 126 8.64 -5.09 -5.74
CA GLY A 126 7.88 -4.19 -6.61
C GLY A 126 7.82 -2.75 -6.13
N GLY A 127 7.29 -1.90 -7.01
CA GLY A 127 7.15 -0.46 -6.82
C GLY A 127 5.86 -0.04 -6.10
N PRO A 128 5.62 1.28 -5.96
CA PRO A 128 4.40 1.85 -5.39
C PRO A 128 3.10 1.21 -5.91
N MET A 129 3.07 0.91 -7.22
CA MET A 129 1.93 0.35 -7.94
C MET A 129 1.51 -1.04 -7.42
N MET A 130 2.40 -1.79 -6.77
CA MET A 130 2.10 -3.09 -6.17
C MET A 130 1.86 -2.95 -4.66
N THR A 131 2.70 -2.19 -3.97
CA THR A 131 2.68 -2.08 -2.51
C THR A 131 1.44 -1.36 -1.98
N PHE A 132 1.00 -0.28 -2.61
CA PHE A 132 -0.17 0.48 -2.12
C PHE A 132 -1.50 -0.28 -2.29
N PRO A 133 -1.80 -0.91 -3.43
CA PRO A 133 -2.99 -1.77 -3.54
C PRO A 133 -2.94 -2.97 -2.59
N LEU A 134 -1.75 -3.54 -2.37
CA LEU A 134 -1.55 -4.61 -1.41
C LEU A 134 -1.87 -4.17 0.02
N ALA A 135 -1.36 -3.00 0.44
CA ALA A 135 -1.69 -2.42 1.74
C ALA A 135 -3.19 -2.13 1.88
N ALA A 136 -3.82 -1.55 0.85
CA ALA A 136 -5.26 -1.34 0.82
C ALA A 136 -6.06 -2.65 0.91
N GLY A 137 -5.59 -3.71 0.25
CA GLY A 137 -6.17 -5.05 0.32
C GLY A 137 -6.06 -5.67 1.71
N LEU A 138 -4.92 -5.50 2.39
CA LEU A 138 -4.75 -5.93 3.78
C LEU A 138 -5.70 -5.21 4.74
N LEU A 139 -5.85 -3.89 4.58
CA LEU A 139 -6.83 -3.10 5.35
C LEU A 139 -8.26 -3.61 5.09
N ALA A 140 -8.63 -3.84 3.82
CA ALA A 140 -9.94 -4.40 3.47
C ALA A 140 -10.16 -5.83 4.00
N ALA A 141 -9.08 -6.57 4.26
CA ALA A 141 -9.09 -7.90 4.87
C ALA A 141 -9.14 -7.88 6.41
N GLY A 142 -9.08 -6.71 7.06
CA GLY A 142 -9.15 -6.55 8.52
C GLY A 142 -7.80 -6.35 9.21
N ALA A 143 -6.73 -6.06 8.46
CA ALA A 143 -5.47 -5.61 9.06
C ALA A 143 -5.66 -4.25 9.73
N ASP A 144 -4.92 -4.06 10.82
CA ASP A 144 -4.86 -2.78 11.54
C ASP A 144 -4.14 -1.70 10.72
N LEU A 145 -4.58 -0.46 10.85
CA LEU A 145 -3.98 0.71 10.19
C LEU A 145 -2.49 0.82 10.48
N ALA A 146 -2.10 0.61 11.74
CA ALA A 146 -0.70 0.67 12.12
C ALA A 146 0.15 -0.42 11.48
N ALA A 147 -0.41 -1.63 11.31
CA ALA A 147 0.28 -2.71 10.60
C ALA A 147 0.45 -2.39 9.12
N ALA A 148 -0.59 -1.85 8.46
CA ALA A 148 -0.50 -1.44 7.06
C ALA A 148 0.56 -0.33 6.85
N LEU A 149 0.57 0.70 7.71
CA LEU A 149 1.57 1.77 7.64
C LEU A 149 2.98 1.28 7.96
N THR A 150 3.13 0.36 8.93
CA THR A 150 4.40 -0.29 9.24
C THR A 150 4.94 -1.03 8.03
N CYS A 151 4.10 -1.79 7.34
CA CYS A 151 4.46 -2.54 6.14
C CYS A 151 4.93 -1.60 5.01
N VAL A 152 4.14 -0.56 4.69
CA VAL A 152 4.48 0.41 3.63
C VAL A 152 5.78 1.16 3.97
N THR A 153 5.98 1.50 5.24
CA THR A 153 7.19 2.22 5.69
C THR A 153 8.42 1.33 5.65
N ALA A 154 8.31 0.07 6.07
CA ALA A 154 9.39 -0.91 5.97
C ALA A 154 9.81 -1.15 4.51
N TRP A 155 8.83 -1.33 3.61
CA TRP A 155 9.09 -1.41 2.17
C TRP A 155 9.83 -0.16 1.65
N SER A 156 9.36 1.04 2.03
CA SER A 156 9.96 2.31 1.61
C SER A 156 11.39 2.49 2.15
N LEU A 157 11.66 2.06 3.37
CA LEU A 157 12.94 2.29 4.04
C LEU A 157 13.98 1.22 3.72
N TYR A 158 13.61 -0.05 3.63
CA TYR A 158 14.59 -1.15 3.46
C TYR A 158 14.04 -2.35 2.68
N GLY A 159 13.17 -2.12 1.68
CA GLY A 159 12.73 -3.17 0.76
C GLY A 159 13.92 -3.97 0.20
N LEU A 160 13.88 -5.30 0.35
CA LEU A 160 14.99 -6.21 0.04
C LEU A 160 15.33 -6.18 -1.45
N ASN A 161 14.33 -6.10 -2.32
CA ASN A 161 14.55 -5.96 -3.76
C ASN A 161 15.40 -4.72 -4.06
N ARG A 162 15.07 -3.57 -3.46
CA ARG A 162 15.86 -2.33 -3.62
C ARG A 162 17.27 -2.49 -3.04
N THR A 163 17.35 -2.97 -1.80
CA THR A 163 18.61 -3.04 -1.06
C THR A 163 19.60 -3.99 -1.71
N LEU A 164 19.17 -5.20 -2.07
CA LEU A 164 20.06 -6.25 -2.57
C LEU A 164 20.42 -6.09 -4.05
N ILE A 165 19.44 -5.73 -4.89
CA ILE A 165 19.67 -5.67 -6.35
C ILE A 165 20.24 -4.31 -6.75
N TRP A 166 19.79 -3.23 -6.12
CA TRP A 166 20.14 -1.88 -6.56
C TRP A 166 21.20 -1.28 -5.64
N GLU A 167 20.96 -1.19 -4.33
CA GLU A 167 21.89 -0.48 -3.45
C GLU A 167 23.26 -1.16 -3.37
N LEU A 168 23.31 -2.48 -3.15
CA LEU A 168 24.59 -3.22 -3.10
C LEU A 168 25.34 -3.28 -4.44
N SER A 169 24.67 -3.04 -5.56
CA SER A 169 25.32 -3.00 -6.88
C SER A 169 26.06 -1.69 -7.14
N PHE A 170 25.65 -0.60 -6.48
CA PHE A 170 26.20 0.74 -6.69
C PHE A 170 26.95 1.30 -5.48
N LEU A 171 26.69 0.80 -4.28
CA LEU A 171 27.21 1.33 -3.02
C LEU A 171 27.97 0.26 -2.25
N ASN A 172 28.91 0.70 -1.42
CA ASN A 172 29.65 -0.19 -0.51
C ASN A 172 28.72 -0.84 0.52
N ALA A 173 28.95 -2.12 0.81
CA ALA A 173 28.11 -2.90 1.73
C ALA A 173 28.03 -2.28 3.13
N ASP A 174 29.12 -1.68 3.63
CA ASP A 174 29.15 -1.03 4.95
C ASP A 174 28.17 0.14 5.05
N LEU A 175 28.07 0.95 3.98
CA LEU A 175 27.15 2.08 3.92
C LEU A 175 25.70 1.61 3.85
N VAL A 176 25.42 0.61 3.02
CA VAL A 176 24.07 0.03 2.88
C VAL A 176 23.64 -0.62 4.19
N GLY A 177 24.54 -1.37 4.84
CA GLY A 177 24.30 -2.00 6.13
C GLY A 177 24.01 -0.99 7.23
N LEU A 178 24.81 0.07 7.36
CA LEU A 178 24.58 1.13 8.34
C LEU A 178 23.22 1.80 8.13
N ARG A 179 22.88 2.13 6.88
CA ARG A 179 21.60 2.74 6.54
C ARG A 179 20.41 1.83 6.89
N VAL A 180 20.47 0.56 6.52
CA VAL A 180 19.40 -0.41 6.85
C VAL A 180 19.28 -0.56 8.37
N LEU A 181 20.40 -0.64 9.09
CA LEU A 181 20.41 -0.74 10.55
C LEU A 181 19.74 0.47 11.22
N LEU A 182 20.06 1.68 10.79
CA LEU A 182 19.44 2.92 11.30
C LEU A 182 17.95 3.00 10.97
N CYS A 183 17.54 2.48 9.82
CA CYS A 183 16.14 2.49 9.41
C CYS A 183 15.30 1.34 9.99
N LEU A 184 15.92 0.24 10.41
CA LEU A 184 15.24 -0.97 10.88
C LEU A 184 14.17 -0.73 11.97
N PRO A 185 14.40 0.10 13.01
CA PRO A 185 13.38 0.30 14.04
C PRO A 185 12.25 1.23 13.61
N LEU A 186 12.47 2.09 12.60
CA LEU A 186 11.56 3.21 12.30
C LEU A 186 10.14 2.77 11.93
N PRO A 187 9.91 1.71 11.13
CA PRO A 187 8.56 1.29 10.80
C PRO A 187 7.78 0.80 12.02
N ILE A 188 8.45 0.08 12.93
CA ILE A 188 7.82 -0.41 14.16
C ILE A 188 7.48 0.77 15.08
N LEU A 189 8.40 1.72 15.23
CA LEU A 189 8.16 2.94 15.99
C LEU A 189 6.99 3.75 15.43
N LEU A 190 6.89 3.86 14.10
CA LEU A 190 5.74 4.49 13.45
C LEU A 190 4.44 3.75 13.74
N GLY A 191 4.41 2.42 13.60
CA GLY A 191 3.23 1.62 13.92
C GLY A 191 2.80 1.78 15.39
N LEU A 192 3.76 1.80 16.32
CA LEU A 192 3.49 2.06 17.72
C LEU A 192 2.93 3.47 17.96
N ALA A 193 3.46 4.47 17.27
CA ALA A 193 2.96 5.84 17.35
C ALA A 193 1.52 5.94 16.83
N VAL A 194 1.22 5.30 15.69
CA VAL A 194 -0.13 5.26 15.11
C VAL A 194 -1.13 4.64 16.09
N ARG A 195 -0.80 3.52 16.73
CA ARG A 195 -1.68 2.88 17.73
C ARG A 195 -1.91 3.69 18.98
N ARG A 196 -1.05 4.67 19.28
CA ARG A 196 -1.24 5.59 20.40
C ARG A 196 -2.10 6.80 20.04
N LEU A 197 -2.25 7.09 18.74
CA LEU A 197 -2.94 8.27 18.24
C LEU A 197 -4.34 7.96 17.68
N ALA A 198 -4.60 6.70 17.31
CA ALA A 198 -5.88 6.19 16.83
C ALA A 198 -6.70 5.58 17.96
#